data_AF-A0A8B5X8Z8-F1
#
_entry.id   AF-A0A8B5X8Z8-F1
#
_cell.length_a   1.000
_cell.length_b   1.000
_cell.length_c   1.000
_cell.angle_alpha   90.00
_cell.angle_beta   90.00
_cell.angle_gamma   90.00
#
_symmetry.space_group_name_H-M   'P 1'
#
loop_
_entity.id
_entity.type
_entity.pdbx_description
1 polymer ?
#
loop_
_entity_poly.entity_id
_entity_poly.type
_entity_poly.pdbx_seq_one_letter_code
_entity_poly.pdbx_strand_id
1 'polypeptide(L)'
;KMYREKGAYARAWGQSGKILLGASVALIFAVPMVQVFIQSGQASAYASMPLVLAEGVSAVSGAAWPFFSPIIGALGAFIAGSNTVSNMMFSLFQFATAVQIDLNANQAAFVVALQAVGGAAGNMICVHNVVAASATVGLIGREGDLIRKALIPMTYYVLAAGALGMAIIYAAMFWYLAWLVVVAAFLLFMFWNRGQTLEAAPASAAS
;
A
#
# COMPACT_ATOMS: atom_id res chain seq x y z
N LYS A 1 -28.64 -6.91 -22.91
CA LYS A 1 -29.36 -8.20 -22.93
C LYS A 1 -28.49 -9.33 -22.31
N MET A 2 -27.88 -9.11 -21.14
CA MET A 2 -26.73 -9.93 -20.64
C MET A 2 -27.01 -10.70 -19.32
N TYR A 3 -28.26 -10.81 -18.85
CA TYR A 3 -28.58 -11.36 -17.52
C TYR A 3 -29.42 -12.63 -17.53
N ARG A 4 -29.26 -13.55 -18.49
CA ARG A 4 -30.01 -14.81 -18.43
C ARG A 4 -29.37 -16.01 -19.12
N GLU A 5 -28.10 -16.29 -18.84
CA GLU A 5 -27.56 -17.62 -19.08
C GLU A 5 -27.67 -18.47 -17.81
N LYS A 6 -28.41 -19.58 -17.88
CA LYS A 6 -28.43 -20.60 -16.82
C LYS A 6 -26.99 -21.11 -16.65
N GLY A 7 -26.46 -21.04 -15.42
CA GLY A 7 -25.09 -21.49 -15.10
C GLY A 7 -24.02 -20.39 -15.04
N ALA A 8 -24.36 -19.12 -15.32
CA ALA A 8 -23.43 -18.00 -15.16
C ALA A 8 -22.86 -17.89 -13.74
N TYR A 9 -23.71 -18.07 -12.71
CA TYR A 9 -23.28 -18.09 -11.31
C TYR A 9 -22.32 -19.24 -11.01
N ALA A 10 -22.62 -20.46 -11.44
CA ALA A 10 -21.76 -21.62 -11.21
C ALA A 10 -20.38 -21.46 -11.85
N ARG A 11 -20.32 -20.87 -13.06
CA ARG A 11 -19.05 -20.55 -13.73
C ARG A 11 -18.28 -19.44 -13.01
N ALA A 12 -18.95 -18.39 -12.55
CA ALA A 12 -18.33 -17.32 -11.77
C ALA A 12 -17.74 -17.85 -10.44
N TRP A 13 -18.47 -18.74 -9.75
CA TRP A 13 -17.99 -19.42 -8.54
C TRP A 13 -16.77 -20.32 -8.83
N GLY A 14 -16.83 -21.13 -9.88
CA GLY A 14 -15.70 -21.99 -10.28
C GLY A 14 -14.47 -21.18 -10.69
N GLN A 15 -14.65 -20.04 -11.36
CA GLN A 15 -13.56 -19.15 -11.76
C GLN A 15 -12.95 -18.41 -10.56
N SER A 16 -13.79 -17.93 -9.65
CA SER A 16 -13.35 -17.32 -8.39
C SER A 16 -12.56 -18.33 -7.55
N GLY A 17 -13.03 -19.57 -7.45
CA GLY A 17 -12.33 -20.64 -6.73
C GLY A 17 -10.94 -20.95 -7.30
N LYS A 18 -10.78 -20.94 -8.63
CA LYS A 18 -9.47 -21.12 -9.28
C LYS A 18 -8.50 -19.98 -8.97
N ILE A 19 -8.98 -18.73 -8.96
CA ILE A 19 -8.17 -17.56 -8.58
C ILE A 19 -7.77 -17.64 -7.11
N LEU A 20 -8.71 -18.03 -6.25
CA LEU A 20 -8.49 -18.20 -4.80
C LEU A 20 -7.44 -19.27 -4.51
N LEU A 21 -7.47 -20.40 -5.23
CA LEU A 21 -6.47 -21.47 -5.13
C LEU A 21 -5.07 -20.98 -5.51
N GLY A 22 -4.93 -20.19 -6.58
CA GLY A 22 -3.65 -19.61 -6.96
C GLY A 22 -3.09 -18.66 -5.88
N ALA A 23 -3.93 -17.78 -5.32
CA ALA A 23 -3.53 -16.84 -4.28
C ALA A 23 -3.20 -17.54 -2.94
N SER A 24 -3.91 -18.60 -2.58
CA SER A 24 -3.70 -19.31 -1.31
C SER A 24 -2.38 -20.08 -1.27
N VAL A 25 -1.89 -20.60 -2.40
CA VAL A 25 -0.54 -21.21 -2.47
C VAL A 25 0.53 -20.19 -2.09
N ALA A 26 0.46 -18.95 -2.60
CA ALA A 26 1.41 -17.90 -2.23
C ALA A 26 1.34 -17.57 -0.73
N LEU A 27 0.13 -17.51 -0.15
CA LEU A 27 -0.06 -17.26 1.29
C LEU A 27 0.51 -18.39 2.16
N ILE A 28 0.42 -19.65 1.74
CA ILE A 28 0.96 -20.80 2.47
C ILE A 28 2.48 -20.68 2.65
N PHE A 29 3.20 -20.08 1.71
CA PHE A 29 4.65 -19.84 1.84
C PHE A 29 4.97 -18.49 2.49
N ALA A 30 4.19 -17.45 2.20
CA ALA A 30 4.42 -16.12 2.74
C ALA A 30 4.19 -16.06 4.26
N VAL A 31 3.12 -16.69 4.78
CA VAL A 31 2.77 -16.62 6.20
C VAL A 31 3.84 -17.26 7.10
N PRO A 32 4.35 -18.49 6.85
CA PRO A 32 5.43 -19.05 7.64
C PRO A 32 6.73 -18.25 7.55
N MET A 33 7.07 -17.70 6.37
CA MET A 33 8.26 -16.84 6.22
C MET A 33 8.16 -15.60 7.12
N VAL A 34 6.99 -14.96 7.16
CA VAL A 34 6.71 -13.85 8.09
C VAL A 34 6.80 -14.29 9.54
N GLN A 35 6.27 -15.47 9.89
CA GLN A 35 6.36 -15.99 11.25
C GLN A 35 7.81 -16.28 11.66
N VAL A 36 8.62 -16.84 10.78
CA VAL A 36 10.06 -17.03 11.02
C VAL A 36 10.77 -15.69 11.18
N PHE A 37 10.44 -14.69 10.36
CA PHE A 37 10.98 -13.35 10.49
C PHE A 37 10.65 -12.75 11.87
N ILE A 38 9.38 -12.80 12.29
CA ILE A 38 8.91 -12.31 13.58
C ILE A 38 9.52 -13.07 14.77
N GLN A 39 9.55 -14.40 14.69
CA GLN A 39 9.95 -15.28 15.79
C GLN A 39 11.44 -15.65 15.79
N SER A 40 12.22 -15.09 14.86
CA SER A 40 13.66 -15.37 14.67
C SER A 40 14.50 -15.27 15.95
N GLY A 41 14.10 -14.42 16.91
CA GLY A 41 14.80 -14.24 18.19
C GLY A 41 14.40 -15.22 19.30
N GLN A 42 13.33 -16.02 19.14
CA GLN A 42 12.91 -16.97 20.19
C GLN A 42 13.77 -18.23 20.24
N ALA A 43 14.40 -18.61 19.12
CA ALA A 43 15.21 -19.81 19.00
C ALA A 43 16.73 -19.55 19.10
N SER A 44 17.15 -18.33 19.39
CA SER A 44 18.56 -17.91 19.41
C SER A 44 18.85 -16.99 20.61
N ALA A 45 20.12 -16.86 21.01
CA ALA A 45 20.55 -15.90 22.03
C ALA A 45 20.57 -14.43 21.54
N TYR A 46 20.24 -14.19 20.27
CA TYR A 46 20.23 -12.89 19.61
C TYR A 46 18.82 -12.31 19.49
N ALA A 47 18.75 -10.97 19.44
CA ALA A 47 17.52 -10.24 19.16
C ALA A 47 16.88 -10.66 17.82
N SER A 48 15.55 -10.59 17.73
CA SER A 48 14.84 -10.93 16.49
C SER A 48 15.19 -9.98 15.34
N MET A 49 15.17 -10.49 14.10
CA MET A 49 15.48 -9.69 12.90
C MET A 49 14.70 -8.36 12.82
N PRO A 50 13.39 -8.29 13.12
CA PRO A 50 12.65 -7.03 13.14
C PRO A 50 13.18 -6.05 14.19
N LEU A 51 13.66 -6.54 15.32
CA LEU A 51 14.19 -5.70 16.40
C LEU A 51 15.55 -5.10 16.04
N VAL A 52 16.44 -5.90 15.43
CA VAL A 52 17.76 -5.44 14.96
C VAL A 52 17.61 -4.42 13.84
N LEU A 53 16.69 -4.67 12.89
CA LEU A 53 16.37 -3.69 11.85
C LEU A 53 15.76 -2.42 12.44
N ALA A 54 14.87 -2.56 13.42
CA ALA A 54 14.27 -1.43 14.11
C ALA A 54 15.32 -0.55 14.80
N GLU A 55 16.33 -1.15 15.45
CA GLU A 55 17.43 -0.44 16.11
C GLU A 55 18.33 0.30 15.10
N GLY A 56 18.68 -0.35 13.99
CA GLY A 56 19.47 0.29 12.93
C GLY A 56 18.73 1.44 12.25
N VAL A 57 17.43 1.26 11.99
CA VAL A 57 16.63 2.27 11.31
C VAL A 57 16.20 3.39 12.26
N SER A 58 15.92 3.12 13.53
CA SER A 58 15.64 4.15 14.53
C SER A 58 16.85 5.06 14.75
N ALA A 59 18.08 4.51 14.73
CA ALA A 59 19.30 5.30 14.85
C ALA A 59 19.49 6.31 13.69
N VAL A 60 18.99 5.97 12.49
CA VAL A 60 19.12 6.83 11.29
C VAL A 60 17.92 7.76 11.12
N SER A 61 16.70 7.23 11.24
CA SER A 61 15.46 7.97 10.99
C SER A 61 14.94 8.71 12.21
N GLY A 62 15.19 8.19 13.42
CA GLY A 62 14.77 8.76 14.70
C GLY A 62 13.32 9.21 14.70
N ALA A 63 13.09 10.43 15.18
CA ALA A 63 11.76 11.02 15.27
C ALA A 63 11.06 11.23 13.91
N ALA A 64 11.75 11.09 12.78
CA ALA A 64 11.12 11.18 11.46
C ALA A 64 10.46 9.86 11.02
N TRP A 65 10.60 8.77 11.78
CA TRP A 65 10.08 7.45 11.40
C TRP A 65 8.59 7.42 10.99
N PRO A 66 7.66 8.09 11.72
CA PRO A 66 6.25 8.07 11.33
C PRO A 66 5.98 8.64 9.93
N PHE A 67 6.83 9.54 9.44
CA PHE A 67 6.73 10.07 8.08
C PHE A 67 7.04 9.00 7.01
N PHE A 68 7.99 8.10 7.30
CA PHE A 68 8.39 7.03 6.39
C PHE A 68 7.48 5.80 6.46
N SER A 69 6.70 5.65 7.54
CA SER A 69 5.84 4.48 7.74
C SER A 69 4.86 4.20 6.59
N PRO A 70 4.14 5.20 6.03
CA PRO A 70 3.29 4.98 4.85
C PRO A 70 4.07 4.55 3.59
N ILE A 71 5.33 4.98 3.43
CA ILE A 71 6.17 4.57 2.30
C ILE A 71 6.49 3.08 2.40
N ILE A 72 6.87 2.61 3.58
CA ILE A 72 7.13 1.19 3.84
C ILE A 72 5.86 0.36 3.61
N GLY A 73 4.71 0.84 4.09
CA GLY A 73 3.42 0.19 3.83
C GLY A 73 3.10 0.08 2.35
N ALA A 74 3.30 1.16 1.59
CA ALA A 74 3.07 1.19 0.16
C ALA A 74 4.02 0.25 -0.61
N LEU A 75 5.30 0.23 -0.25
CA LEU A 75 6.29 -0.67 -0.83
C LEU A 75 5.96 -2.12 -0.52
N GLY A 76 5.59 -2.44 0.72
CA GLY A 76 5.18 -3.77 1.13
C GLY A 76 3.95 -4.25 0.35
N ALA A 77 2.94 -3.40 0.16
CA ALA A 77 1.75 -3.75 -0.60
C ALA A 77 2.01 -3.86 -2.12
N PHE A 78 2.92 -3.04 -2.66
CA PHE A 78 3.34 -3.14 -4.06
C PHE A 78 4.07 -4.46 -4.35
N ILE A 79 4.98 -4.89 -3.46
CA ILE A 79 5.74 -6.14 -3.61
C ILE A 79 4.88 -7.37 -3.30
N ALA A 80 4.20 -7.37 -2.15
CA ALA A 80 3.40 -8.51 -1.71
C ALA A 80 2.09 -8.64 -2.47
N GLY A 81 1.62 -7.57 -3.11
CA GLY A 81 0.35 -7.53 -3.81
C GLY A 81 -0.89 -7.58 -2.93
N SER A 82 -0.75 -7.28 -1.64
CA SER A 82 -1.89 -7.22 -0.74
C SER A 82 -1.57 -6.37 0.47
N ASN A 83 -2.51 -5.49 0.83
CA ASN A 83 -2.41 -4.73 2.07
C ASN A 83 -2.35 -5.66 3.31
N THR A 84 -3.08 -6.78 3.27
CA THR A 84 -3.08 -7.76 4.36
C THR A 84 -1.72 -8.41 4.55
N VAL A 85 -1.08 -8.84 3.45
CA VAL A 85 0.24 -9.49 3.51
C VAL A 85 1.30 -8.48 3.93
N SER A 86 1.26 -7.25 3.40
CA SER A 86 2.13 -6.15 3.83
C SER A 86 2.03 -5.90 5.34
N ASN A 87 0.81 -5.84 5.86
CA ASN A 87 0.60 -5.66 7.30
C ASN A 87 1.14 -6.82 8.13
N MET A 88 0.97 -8.06 7.70
CA MET A 88 1.57 -9.20 8.41
C MET A 88 3.10 -9.11 8.42
N MET A 89 3.71 -8.71 7.30
CA MET A 89 5.18 -8.61 7.15
C MET A 89 5.79 -7.50 8.02
N PHE A 90 5.21 -6.30 8.00
CA PHE A 90 5.88 -5.09 8.49
C PHE A 90 5.30 -4.49 9.77
N SER A 91 4.09 -4.87 10.21
CA SER A 91 3.47 -4.22 11.38
C SER A 91 4.28 -4.39 12.67
N LEU A 92 4.89 -5.58 12.87
CA LEU A 92 5.74 -5.79 14.04
C LEU A 92 7.01 -4.94 13.97
N PHE A 93 7.64 -4.87 12.79
CA PHE A 93 8.81 -4.03 12.56
C PHE A 93 8.49 -2.55 12.78
N GLN A 94 7.36 -2.05 12.28
CA GLN A 94 6.91 -0.67 12.49
C GLN A 94 6.64 -0.37 13.95
N PHE A 95 5.95 -1.28 14.65
CA PHE A 95 5.66 -1.13 16.07
C PHE A 95 6.94 -1.14 16.91
N ALA A 96 7.85 -2.09 16.65
CA ALA A 96 9.13 -2.18 17.32
C ALA A 96 9.99 -0.94 17.07
N THR A 97 10.07 -0.46 15.82
CA THR A 97 10.80 0.76 15.48
C THR A 97 10.23 1.98 16.18
N ALA A 98 8.89 2.08 16.27
CA ALA A 98 8.23 3.15 17.01
C ALA A 98 8.57 3.11 18.52
N VAL A 99 8.59 1.93 19.14
CA VAL A 99 8.99 1.79 20.55
C VAL A 99 10.46 2.16 20.75
N GLN A 100 11.34 1.84 19.80
CA GLN A 100 12.77 2.19 19.87
C GLN A 100 13.06 3.69 19.71
N ILE A 101 12.10 4.49 19.23
CA ILE A 101 12.19 5.96 19.17
C ILE A 101 11.40 6.61 20.32
N ASP A 102 11.21 5.88 21.43
CA ASP A 102 10.52 6.32 22.65
C ASP A 102 9.05 6.74 22.46
N LEU A 103 8.37 6.19 21.45
CA LEU A 103 6.92 6.39 21.30
C LEU A 103 6.14 5.46 22.23
N ASN A 104 5.09 6.01 22.84
CA ASN A 104 4.16 5.23 23.67
C ASN A 104 3.37 4.23 22.82
N ALA A 105 2.79 3.19 23.45
CA ALA A 105 2.03 2.15 22.76
C ALA A 105 0.92 2.69 21.84
N ASN A 106 0.23 3.76 22.25
CA ASN A 106 -0.79 4.42 21.43
C ASN A 106 -0.19 5.10 20.18
N GLN A 107 0.96 5.77 20.33
CA GLN A 107 1.67 6.41 19.22
C GLN A 107 2.27 5.36 18.27
N ALA A 108 2.80 4.27 18.80
CA ALA A 108 3.25 3.13 18.00
C ALA A 108 2.11 2.49 17.19
N ALA A 109 0.90 2.40 17.76
CA ALA A 109 -0.29 1.96 17.03
C ALA A 109 -0.65 2.91 15.88
N PHE A 110 -0.46 4.22 16.04
CA PHE A 110 -0.62 5.17 14.93
C PHE A 110 0.41 4.94 13.82
N VAL A 111 1.66 4.62 14.14
CA VAL A 111 2.67 4.25 13.14
C VAL A 111 2.21 3.02 12.33
N VAL A 112 1.69 1.99 12.99
CA VAL A 112 1.14 0.82 12.29
C VAL A 112 -0.09 1.19 11.43
N ALA A 113 -0.94 2.09 11.91
CA ALA A 113 -2.08 2.59 11.13
C ALA A 113 -1.64 3.34 9.87
N LEU A 114 -0.58 4.16 9.98
CA LEU A 114 0.03 4.87 8.85
C LEU A 114 0.57 3.91 7.79
N GLN A 115 1.20 2.82 8.22
CA GLN A 115 1.59 1.73 7.31
C GLN A 115 0.38 1.16 6.56
N ALA A 116 -0.74 0.91 7.24
CA ALA A 116 -1.93 0.37 6.60
C ALA A 116 -2.55 1.33 5.56
N VAL A 117 -2.50 2.65 5.82
CA VAL A 117 -2.88 3.69 4.85
C VAL A 117 -1.94 3.69 3.64
N GLY A 118 -0.63 3.63 3.90
CA GLY A 118 0.38 3.46 2.86
C GLY A 118 0.17 2.20 2.03
N GLY A 119 -0.16 1.09 2.67
CA GLY A 119 -0.44 -0.19 2.01
C GLY A 119 -1.68 -0.12 1.12
N ALA A 120 -2.71 0.61 1.51
CA ALA A 120 -3.84 0.90 0.61
C ALA A 120 -3.40 1.68 -0.63
N ALA A 121 -2.48 2.65 -0.46
CA ALA A 121 -1.93 3.42 -1.57
C ALA A 121 -1.06 2.58 -2.52
N GLY A 122 -0.16 1.76 -1.97
CA GLY A 122 0.70 0.87 -2.75
C GLY A 122 -0.06 -0.24 -3.48
N ASN A 123 -1.19 -0.69 -2.93
CA ASN A 123 -2.02 -1.69 -3.58
C ASN A 123 -2.59 -1.20 -4.93
N MET A 124 -2.77 0.12 -5.13
CA MET A 124 -3.24 0.70 -6.39
C MET A 124 -2.26 0.50 -7.56
N ILE A 125 -0.96 0.47 -7.28
CA ILE A 125 0.10 0.34 -8.29
C ILE A 125 0.62 -1.09 -8.42
N CYS A 126 0.06 -2.05 -7.68
CA CYS A 126 0.55 -3.42 -7.72
C CYS A 126 0.34 -4.06 -9.10
N VAL A 127 1.36 -4.76 -9.59
CA VAL A 127 1.40 -5.35 -10.94
C VAL A 127 0.20 -6.26 -11.19
N HIS A 128 -0.11 -7.22 -10.30
CA HIS A 128 -1.24 -8.12 -10.53
C HIS A 128 -2.60 -7.41 -10.53
N ASN A 129 -2.77 -6.33 -9.75
CA ASN A 129 -3.98 -5.50 -9.78
C ASN A 129 -4.10 -4.72 -11.09
N VAL A 130 -3.00 -4.13 -11.55
CA VAL A 130 -2.97 -3.34 -12.78
C VAL A 130 -3.16 -4.23 -14.02
N VAL A 131 -2.55 -5.41 -14.05
CA VAL A 131 -2.73 -6.41 -15.12
C VAL A 131 -4.17 -6.91 -15.17
N ALA A 132 -4.79 -7.18 -14.02
CA ALA A 132 -6.20 -7.56 -13.96
C ALA A 132 -7.11 -6.41 -14.43
N ALA A 133 -6.83 -5.18 -13.99
CA ALA A 133 -7.58 -4.01 -14.42
C ALA A 133 -7.45 -3.78 -15.93
N SER A 134 -6.23 -3.81 -16.47
CA SER A 134 -5.96 -3.62 -17.91
C SER A 134 -6.68 -4.65 -18.77
N ALA A 135 -6.77 -5.91 -18.32
CA ALA A 135 -7.52 -6.97 -18.99
C ALA A 135 -9.03 -6.71 -19.05
N THR A 136 -9.62 -6.08 -18.03
CA THR A 136 -11.06 -5.78 -18.01
C THR A 136 -11.48 -4.61 -18.89
N VAL A 137 -10.58 -3.64 -19.09
CA VAL A 137 -10.84 -2.45 -19.90
C VAL A 137 -10.19 -2.49 -21.29
N GLY A 138 -9.57 -3.62 -21.66
CA GLY A 138 -8.97 -3.81 -22.98
C GLY A 138 -7.64 -3.08 -23.22
N LEU A 139 -6.94 -2.68 -22.15
CA LEU A 139 -5.67 -1.96 -22.20
C LEU A 139 -4.45 -2.89 -22.07
N ILE A 140 -4.48 -4.04 -22.75
CA ILE A 140 -3.41 -5.05 -22.69
C ILE A 140 -2.09 -4.45 -23.21
N GLY A 141 -1.00 -4.64 -22.47
CA GLY A 141 0.32 -4.09 -22.82
C GLY A 141 0.51 -2.61 -22.47
N ARG A 142 -0.48 -1.95 -21.86
CA ARG A 142 -0.41 -0.57 -21.36
C ARG A 142 -0.43 -0.47 -19.83
N GLU A 143 0.01 -1.52 -19.15
CA GLU A 143 0.08 -1.57 -17.67
C GLU A 143 0.98 -0.46 -17.10
N GLY A 144 2.10 -0.17 -17.76
CA GLY A 144 3.01 0.89 -17.35
C GLY A 144 2.35 2.28 -17.35
N ASP A 145 1.48 2.56 -18.32
CA ASP A 145 0.74 3.83 -18.38
C ASP A 145 -0.27 3.93 -17.22
N LEU A 146 -0.91 2.81 -16.86
CA LEU A 146 -1.81 2.73 -15.71
C LEU A 146 -1.04 2.93 -14.40
N ILE A 147 0.09 2.24 -14.20
CA ILE A 147 0.96 2.42 -13.03
C ILE A 147 1.41 3.88 -12.93
N ARG A 148 1.86 4.47 -14.05
CA ARG A 148 2.31 5.86 -14.07
C ARG A 148 1.21 6.85 -13.71
N LYS A 149 -0.03 6.59 -14.12
CA LYS A 149 -1.19 7.40 -13.71
C LYS A 149 -1.56 7.16 -12.24
N ALA A 150 -1.45 5.92 -11.75
CA ALA A 150 -1.75 5.54 -10.37
C ALA A 150 -0.66 5.96 -9.36
N LEU A 151 0.57 6.26 -9.82
CA LEU A 151 1.62 6.83 -8.98
C LEU A 151 1.25 8.23 -8.44
N ILE A 152 0.44 9.00 -9.17
CA ILE A 152 -0.02 10.32 -8.75
C ILE A 152 -0.87 10.24 -7.47
N PRO A 153 -1.98 9.48 -7.41
CA PRO A 153 -2.75 9.34 -6.17
C PRO A 153 -1.97 8.60 -5.07
N MET A 154 -1.08 7.66 -5.43
CA MET A 154 -0.25 6.94 -4.46
C MET A 154 0.71 7.90 -3.72
N THR A 155 1.42 8.76 -4.44
CA THR A 155 2.32 9.75 -3.83
C THR A 155 1.56 10.74 -2.95
N TYR A 156 0.37 11.18 -3.35
CA TYR A 156 -0.50 12.00 -2.51
C TYR A 156 -0.86 11.30 -1.19
N TYR A 157 -1.34 10.05 -1.25
CA TYR A 157 -1.74 9.30 -0.05
C TYR A 157 -0.57 9.14 0.91
N VAL A 158 0.60 8.79 0.40
CA VAL A 158 1.80 8.55 1.20
C VAL A 158 2.30 9.84 1.87
N LEU A 159 2.38 10.94 1.12
CA LEU A 159 2.83 12.23 1.66
C LEU A 159 1.83 12.83 2.66
N ALA A 160 0.53 12.77 2.33
CA ALA A 160 -0.52 13.25 3.21
C ALA A 160 -0.60 12.42 4.49
N ALA A 161 -0.56 11.09 4.39
CA ALA A 161 -0.53 10.23 5.57
C ALA A 161 0.72 10.48 6.41
N GLY A 162 1.89 10.60 5.80
CA GLY A 162 3.15 10.85 6.52
C GLY A 162 3.12 12.18 7.29
N ALA A 163 2.68 13.26 6.64
CA ALA A 163 2.55 14.58 7.28
C ALA A 163 1.50 14.56 8.41
N LEU A 164 0.35 13.91 8.18
CA LEU A 164 -0.69 13.79 9.20
C LEU A 164 -0.24 12.95 10.40
N GLY A 165 0.49 11.87 10.13
CA GLY A 165 1.06 10.99 11.13
C GLY A 165 2.02 11.73 12.07
N MET A 166 2.92 12.52 11.49
CA MET A 166 3.81 13.40 12.25
C MET A 166 3.04 14.43 13.08
N ALA A 167 1.96 15.00 12.51
CA ALA A 167 1.12 15.97 13.21
C ALA A 167 0.43 15.37 14.44
N ILE A 168 -0.13 14.18 14.30
CA ILE A 168 -0.85 13.50 15.39
C ILE A 168 0.11 13.01 16.48
N ILE A 169 1.25 12.43 16.10
CA ILE A 169 2.18 11.82 17.07
C ILE A 169 2.93 12.87 17.88
N TYR A 170 3.38 13.95 17.25
CA TYR A 170 4.18 15.00 17.89
C TYR A 170 3.35 16.22 18.31
N ALA A 171 2.05 16.25 18.01
CA ALA A 171 1.14 17.37 18.30
C ALA A 171 1.68 18.75 17.86
N ALA A 172 2.54 18.78 16.84
CA ALA A 172 3.23 19.99 16.41
C ALA A 172 2.49 20.68 15.28
N MET A 173 2.14 21.95 15.50
CA MET A 173 1.37 22.80 14.57
C MET A 173 1.97 22.84 13.16
N PHE A 174 3.29 22.81 13.05
CA PHE A 174 4.02 22.79 11.78
C PHE A 174 3.56 21.63 10.87
N TRP A 175 3.37 20.43 11.42
CA TRP A 175 3.00 19.26 10.62
C TRP A 175 1.53 19.29 10.17
N TYR A 176 0.63 19.92 10.94
CA TYR A 176 -0.72 20.20 10.48
C TYR A 176 -0.73 21.17 9.30
N LEU A 177 0.11 22.20 9.34
CA LEU A 177 0.29 23.11 8.21
C LEU A 177 0.90 22.40 7.01
N ALA A 178 1.93 21.57 7.21
CA ALA A 178 2.52 20.75 6.15
C ALA A 178 1.48 19.83 5.49
N TRP A 179 0.62 19.19 6.29
CA TRP A 179 -0.47 18.37 5.79
C TRP A 179 -1.46 19.18 4.94
N LEU A 180 -1.89 20.35 5.43
CA LEU A 180 -2.78 21.25 4.68
C LEU A 180 -2.14 21.71 3.37
N VAL A 181 -0.84 22.00 3.37
CA VAL A 181 -0.10 22.37 2.16
C VAL A 181 -0.07 21.21 1.16
N VAL A 182 0.19 19.98 1.59
CA VAL A 182 0.15 18.79 0.71
C VAL A 182 -1.23 18.60 0.10
N VAL A 183 -2.29 18.72 0.91
CA VAL A 183 -3.68 18.61 0.43
C VAL A 183 -4.02 19.73 -0.54
N ALA A 184 -3.71 20.98 -0.19
CA ALA A 184 -3.96 22.14 -1.04
C ALA A 184 -3.18 22.06 -2.35
N ALA A 185 -1.90 21.69 -2.31
CA ALA A 185 -1.07 21.50 -3.50
C ALA A 185 -1.65 20.43 -4.42
N PHE A 186 -2.14 19.32 -3.87
CA PHE A 186 -2.76 18.26 -4.66
C PHE A 186 -4.12 18.70 -5.24
N LEU A 187 -4.94 19.41 -4.48
CA LEU A 187 -6.19 19.97 -4.98
C LEU A 187 -5.93 20.98 -6.10
N LEU A 188 -4.95 21.88 -5.94
CA LEU A 188 -4.54 22.83 -6.97
C LEU A 188 -4.01 22.11 -8.21
N PHE A 189 -3.19 21.08 -8.05
CA PHE A 189 -2.75 20.22 -9.14
C PHE A 189 -3.94 19.59 -9.84
N MET A 190 -4.92 19.05 -9.10
CA MET A 190 -6.13 18.47 -9.67
C MET A 190 -6.99 19.50 -10.39
N PHE A 191 -7.10 20.73 -9.88
CA PHE A 191 -7.82 21.83 -10.52
C PHE A 191 -7.15 22.28 -11.81
N TRP A 192 -5.82 22.38 -11.81
CA TRP A 192 -5.05 22.76 -12.99
C TRP A 192 -5.07 21.66 -14.06
N ASN A 193 -5.12 20.40 -13.63
CA ASN A 193 -5.14 19.24 -14.52
C ASN A 193 -6.57 18.85 -14.96
N ARG A 194 -7.58 19.70 -14.73
CA ARG A 194 -8.93 19.49 -15.27
C ARG A 194 -8.95 19.73 -16.79
N GLY A 195 -8.69 18.67 -17.54
CA GLY A 195 -9.25 18.50 -18.89
C GLY A 195 -8.25 18.28 -20.02
N GLN A 196 -7.92 17.02 -20.28
CA GLN A 196 -8.23 16.48 -21.60
C GLN A 196 -9.38 15.49 -21.39
N THR A 197 -10.61 15.91 -21.66
CA THR A 197 -11.67 14.96 -22.00
C THR A 197 -11.08 14.10 -23.11
N LEU A 198 -10.88 12.81 -22.84
CA LEU A 198 -10.50 11.87 -23.90
C LEU A 198 -11.66 11.88 -24.88
N GLU A 199 -11.52 12.70 -25.93
CA GLU A 199 -12.43 12.74 -27.04
C GLU A 199 -12.49 11.30 -27.57
N ALA A 200 -13.68 10.70 -27.50
CA ALA A 200 -13.87 9.33 -27.92
C ALA A 200 -13.33 9.21 -29.34
N ALA A 201 -12.31 8.37 -29.53
CA ALA A 201 -11.75 8.13 -30.85
C ALA A 201 -12.91 7.80 -31.81
N PRO A 202 -13.01 8.46 -32.97
CA PRO A 202 -14.13 8.29 -33.88
C PRO A 202 -14.27 6.82 -34.25
N ALA A 203 -15.50 6.30 -34.17
CA ALA A 203 -15.89 4.93 -34.46
C ALA A 203 -15.82 4.58 -35.97
N SER A 204 -14.76 5.00 -36.67
CA SER A 204 -14.60 4.82 -38.11
C SER A 204 -13.35 4.02 -38.51
N ALA A 205 -12.71 3.30 -37.58
CA ALA A 205 -11.60 2.38 -37.89
C ALA A 205 -12.03 0.90 -37.81
N ALA A 206 -13.33 0.62 -37.82
CA ALA A 206 -13.90 -0.72 -37.93
C ALA A 206 -14.89 -0.76 -39.11
N SER A 207 -14.36 -0.72 -40.33
CA SER A 207 -15.03 -1.14 -41.55
C SER A 207 -14.05 -1.89 -42.41
#